data_AF-A0A9K3KK24-F1
#
_entry.id   AF-A0A9K3KK24-F1
#
_cell.length_a   1.000
_cell.length_b   1.000
_cell.length_c   1.000
_cell.angle_alpha   90.00
_cell.angle_beta   90.00
_cell.angle_gamma   90.00
#
_symmetry.space_group_name_H-M   'P 1'
#
loop_
_entity.id
_entity.type
_entity.pdbx_description
1 polymer ?
#
loop_
_entity_poly.entity_id
_entity_poly.type
_entity_poly.pdbx_seq_one_letter_code
_entity_poly.pdbx_strand_id
1 'polypeptide(L)'
;MSQATNGSCPAARKAPNKVSSLIVGAKCQAKACMVTDLSECSRRYGSSAKTKILEGVVLEIISMTNPKTNRTANNVRARYDLGGGHLKDVTLHIRSVEVVSESVRANPSPVAVPLPVPPPVTAPAVAPALSPPTSVAAATPPPTPAPAVAPAVAPSPAVPVVTTHEVDWFIDDEAVLEQIGQPTPRRAWSIKSPIGDVLQAGSNADNRRTKMDVFLLAFPPESLVSICRNTNVVLENIGKPTTTVGELLKFFGVIILATRFEFESRASLWSDTSTSPFIPAPAFGET
;
A
#
# COMPACT_ATOMS: atom_id res chain seq x y z
N MET A 1 40.05 -23.66 -71.97
CA MET A 1 38.93 -22.86 -71.42
C MET A 1 38.00 -23.80 -70.67
N SER A 2 38.04 -23.81 -69.35
CA SER A 2 36.92 -24.29 -68.53
C SER A 2 37.12 -23.74 -67.11
N GLN A 3 36.36 -22.70 -66.78
CA GLN A 3 36.41 -22.03 -65.48
C GLN A 3 35.60 -22.84 -64.46
N ALA A 4 36.20 -23.05 -63.29
CA ALA A 4 35.55 -23.61 -62.12
C ALA A 4 34.54 -22.61 -61.54
N THR A 5 33.28 -23.01 -61.46
CA THR A 5 32.21 -22.28 -60.78
C THR A 5 32.29 -22.52 -59.27
N ASN A 6 32.72 -21.53 -58.51
CA ASN A 6 32.62 -21.52 -57.05
C ASN A 6 31.15 -21.32 -56.62
N GLY A 7 30.54 -22.38 -56.11
CA GLY A 7 29.25 -22.32 -55.41
C GLY A 7 29.42 -21.65 -54.04
N SER A 8 28.99 -20.40 -53.93
CA SER A 8 28.89 -19.68 -52.66
C SER A 8 27.64 -20.15 -51.89
N CYS A 9 27.86 -20.80 -50.75
CA CYS A 9 26.80 -21.06 -49.77
C CYS A 9 26.21 -19.72 -49.25
N PRO A 10 24.88 -19.60 -49.11
CA PRO A 10 24.28 -18.38 -48.58
C PRO A 10 24.69 -18.19 -47.12
N ALA A 11 25.33 -17.05 -46.84
CA ALA A 11 25.73 -16.64 -45.50
C ALA A 11 24.49 -16.60 -44.59
N ALA A 12 24.57 -17.32 -43.47
CA ALA A 12 23.57 -17.29 -42.41
C ALA A 12 23.26 -15.84 -42.03
N ARG A 13 21.98 -15.44 -42.11
CA ARG A 13 21.53 -14.11 -41.68
C ARG A 13 21.95 -13.89 -40.24
N LYS A 14 22.89 -12.95 -40.03
CA LYS A 14 23.26 -12.44 -38.71
C LYS A 14 21.98 -12.05 -37.97
N ALA A 15 21.78 -12.58 -36.77
CA ALA A 15 20.68 -12.19 -35.92
C ALA A 15 20.62 -10.65 -35.82
N PRO A 16 19.44 -10.02 -35.95
CA PRO A 16 19.34 -8.57 -35.88
C PRO A 16 19.93 -8.10 -34.56
N ASN A 17 20.81 -7.12 -34.66
CA ASN A 17 21.47 -6.53 -33.50
C ASN A 17 20.37 -5.95 -32.58
N LYS A 18 20.44 -6.15 -31.26
CA LYS A 18 19.38 -5.76 -30.30
C LYS A 18 18.93 -4.29 -30.48
N VAL A 19 19.82 -3.44 -30.96
CA VAL A 19 19.57 -2.02 -31.28
C VAL A 19 18.59 -1.81 -32.43
N SER A 20 18.61 -2.65 -33.47
CA SER A 20 17.71 -2.48 -34.63
C SER A 20 16.28 -2.93 -34.36
N SER A 21 16.05 -3.72 -33.30
CA SER A 21 14.71 -4.13 -32.88
C SER A 21 14.02 -3.13 -31.93
N LEU A 22 14.76 -2.15 -31.40
CA LEU A 22 14.16 -1.04 -30.66
C LEU A 22 13.82 0.08 -31.65
N ILE A 23 12.54 0.26 -31.91
CA ILE A 23 11.98 1.44 -32.59
C ILE A 23 11.15 2.24 -31.59
N VAL A 24 11.00 3.54 -31.82
CA VAL A 24 10.08 4.37 -31.03
C VAL A 24 8.68 3.78 -31.13
N GLY A 25 8.02 3.57 -29.98
CA GLY A 25 6.72 2.90 -29.88
C GLY A 25 6.78 1.37 -29.68
N ALA A 26 7.96 0.74 -29.72
CA ALA A 26 8.08 -0.70 -29.46
C ALA A 26 7.79 -1.04 -27.99
N LYS A 27 7.16 -2.21 -27.76
CA LYS A 27 7.03 -2.80 -26.42
C LYS A 27 8.39 -3.29 -25.93
N CYS A 28 8.76 -2.87 -24.72
CA CYS A 28 10.00 -3.27 -24.08
C CYS A 28 9.76 -3.74 -22.65
N GLN A 29 10.67 -4.56 -22.14
CA GLN A 29 10.68 -5.07 -20.79
C GLN A 29 11.97 -4.69 -20.09
N ALA A 30 11.88 -4.30 -18.82
CA ALA A 30 13.06 -4.06 -17.99
C ALA A 30 12.77 -4.48 -16.54
N LYS A 31 13.83 -4.76 -15.78
CA LYS A 31 13.68 -5.05 -14.35
C LYS A 31 13.19 -3.81 -13.61
N ALA A 32 12.25 -3.98 -12.69
CA ALA A 32 11.67 -2.90 -11.90
C ALA A 32 12.74 -2.08 -11.17
N CYS A 33 13.76 -2.75 -10.61
CA CYS A 33 14.87 -2.11 -9.90
C CYS A 33 15.79 -1.25 -10.78
N MET A 34 15.67 -1.36 -12.11
CA MET A 34 16.37 -0.48 -13.05
C MET A 34 15.52 0.76 -13.37
N VAL A 35 14.19 0.63 -13.35
CA VAL A 35 13.23 1.71 -13.63
C VAL A 35 12.99 2.59 -12.40
N THR A 36 12.95 2.00 -11.22
CA THR A 36 12.76 2.73 -9.97
C THR A 36 13.69 2.20 -8.89
N ASP A 37 13.82 2.96 -7.82
CA ASP A 37 14.70 2.60 -6.72
C ASP A 37 14.33 1.25 -6.11
N LEU A 38 15.34 0.55 -5.56
CA LEU A 38 15.15 -0.77 -4.96
C LEU A 38 14.17 -0.69 -3.78
N SER A 39 14.18 0.41 -3.02
CA SER A 39 13.28 0.63 -1.87
C SER A 39 11.81 0.67 -2.31
N GLU A 40 11.51 1.39 -3.39
CA GLU A 40 10.17 1.41 -4.01
C GLU A 40 9.77 0.04 -4.56
N CYS A 41 10.72 -0.68 -5.16
CA CYS A 41 10.48 -2.04 -5.64
C CYS A 41 10.20 -3.02 -4.49
N SER A 42 10.89 -2.90 -3.36
CA SER A 42 10.67 -3.70 -2.15
C SER A 42 9.30 -3.40 -1.55
N ARG A 43 8.88 -2.13 -1.51
CA ARG A 43 7.55 -1.76 -1.03
C ARG A 43 6.43 -2.29 -1.92
N ARG A 44 6.58 -2.23 -3.25
CA ARG A 44 5.54 -2.65 -4.22
C ARG A 44 5.49 -4.14 -4.50
N TYR A 45 6.66 -4.80 -4.60
CA TYR A 45 6.78 -6.17 -5.10
C TYR A 45 7.35 -7.16 -4.08
N GLY A 46 7.73 -6.69 -2.87
CA GLY A 46 8.21 -7.54 -1.79
C GLY A 46 9.41 -8.39 -2.20
N SER A 47 9.30 -9.72 -2.05
CA SER A 47 10.35 -10.68 -2.42
C SER A 47 10.73 -10.63 -3.90
N SER A 48 9.86 -10.10 -4.77
CA SER A 48 10.10 -9.98 -6.21
C SER A 48 10.78 -8.66 -6.61
N ALA A 49 11.22 -7.82 -5.67
CA ALA A 49 11.78 -6.49 -5.96
C ALA A 49 12.93 -6.48 -6.98
N LYS A 50 13.80 -7.50 -6.94
CA LYS A 50 14.96 -7.64 -7.84
C LYS A 50 14.67 -8.40 -9.14
N THR A 51 13.55 -9.12 -9.19
CA THR A 51 13.22 -10.05 -10.28
C THR A 51 12.02 -9.59 -11.11
N LYS A 52 11.17 -8.70 -10.57
CA LYS A 52 9.98 -8.20 -11.27
C LYS A 52 10.37 -7.49 -12.56
N ILE A 53 9.76 -7.92 -13.65
CA ILE A 53 9.87 -7.31 -14.96
C ILE A 53 8.67 -6.39 -15.17
N LEU A 54 8.93 -5.18 -15.65
CA LEU A 54 7.92 -4.19 -16.02
C LEU A 54 7.83 -4.12 -17.53
N GLU A 55 6.60 -4.02 -18.01
CA GLU A 55 6.32 -3.73 -19.41
C GLU A 55 6.29 -2.22 -19.63
N GLY A 56 6.81 -1.79 -20.77
CA GLY A 56 6.90 -0.40 -21.14
C GLY A 56 6.91 -0.19 -22.63
N VAL A 57 6.88 1.08 -23.02
CA VAL A 57 6.90 1.53 -24.41
C VAL A 57 8.08 2.49 -24.60
N VAL A 58 8.86 2.25 -25.65
CA VAL A 58 10.02 3.07 -26.00
C VAL A 58 9.56 4.44 -26.50
N LEU A 59 10.04 5.52 -25.90
CA LEU A 59 9.77 6.90 -26.32
C LEU A 59 10.86 7.45 -27.24
N GLU A 60 12.13 7.23 -26.89
CA GLU A 60 13.26 7.83 -27.60
C GLU A 60 14.52 6.97 -27.47
N ILE A 61 15.37 7.00 -28.50
CA ILE A 61 16.67 6.31 -28.51
C ILE A 61 17.77 7.39 -28.53
N ILE A 62 18.56 7.44 -27.46
CA ILE A 62 19.59 8.45 -27.23
C ILE A 62 20.95 7.78 -27.42
N SER A 63 21.63 8.10 -28.52
CA SER A 63 22.99 7.65 -28.79
C SER A 63 23.97 8.78 -28.49
N MET A 64 24.78 8.64 -27.44
CA MET A 64 25.77 9.65 -27.07
C MET A 64 27.18 9.08 -27.17
N THR A 65 28.04 9.73 -27.94
CA THR A 65 29.46 9.39 -28.02
C THR A 65 30.22 10.16 -26.95
N ASN A 66 30.92 9.45 -26.07
CA ASN A 66 31.72 10.09 -25.03
C ASN A 66 32.99 10.70 -25.66
N PRO A 67 33.17 12.03 -25.61
CA PRO A 67 34.26 12.73 -26.29
C PRO A 67 35.66 12.35 -25.76
N LYS A 68 35.75 11.80 -24.53
CA LYS A 68 37.03 11.41 -23.93
C LYS A 68 37.42 9.95 -24.22
N THR A 69 36.45 9.08 -24.49
CA THR A 69 36.70 7.63 -24.64
C THR A 69 36.37 7.11 -26.03
N ASN A 70 35.84 7.94 -26.93
CA ASN A 70 35.35 7.57 -28.27
C ASN A 70 34.40 6.36 -28.27
N ARG A 71 33.80 6.04 -27.13
CA ARG A 71 32.81 4.98 -27.00
C ARG A 71 31.41 5.57 -27.13
N THR A 72 30.60 4.98 -27.98
CA THR A 72 29.18 5.31 -28.13
C THR A 72 28.37 4.53 -27.11
N ALA A 73 27.61 5.23 -26.27
CA ALA A 73 26.64 4.65 -25.35
C ALA A 73 25.24 4.88 -25.91
N ASN A 74 24.52 3.78 -26.15
CA ASN A 74 23.12 3.81 -26.59
C ASN A 74 22.23 3.65 -25.36
N ASN A 75 21.51 4.71 -25.03
CA ASN A 75 20.50 4.74 -23.98
C ASN A 75 19.11 4.83 -24.61
N VAL A 76 18.11 4.32 -23.90
CA VAL A 76 16.74 4.20 -24.37
C VAL A 76 15.87 4.84 -23.30
N ARG A 77 15.11 5.86 -23.68
CA ARG A 77 14.09 6.47 -22.84
C ARG A 77 12.78 5.76 -23.10
N ALA A 78 12.23 5.14 -22.07
CA ALA A 78 10.99 4.36 -22.17
C ALA A 78 10.06 4.67 -20.99
N ARG A 79 8.76 4.54 -21.25
CA ARG A 79 7.68 4.68 -20.27
C ARG A 79 7.27 3.31 -19.78
N TYR A 80 7.40 3.05 -18.49
CA TYR A 80 7.03 1.78 -17.87
C TYR A 80 5.81 1.94 -16.97
N ASP A 81 4.96 0.90 -16.93
CA ASP A 81 3.83 0.82 -16.01
C ASP A 81 4.25 0.09 -14.71
N LEU A 82 4.16 0.80 -13.59
CA LEU A 82 4.46 0.28 -12.24
C LEU A 82 3.21 -0.30 -11.54
N GLY A 83 2.07 -0.34 -12.23
CA GLY A 83 0.77 -0.75 -11.70
C GLY A 83 0.04 0.38 -10.97
N GLY A 84 -1.29 0.29 -10.94
CA GLY A 84 -2.16 1.27 -10.28
C GLY A 84 -2.20 2.63 -10.97
N GLY A 85 -1.98 2.69 -12.30
CA GLY A 85 -1.98 3.93 -13.07
C GLY A 85 -0.68 4.74 -12.99
N HIS A 86 0.35 4.24 -12.29
CA HIS A 86 1.64 4.92 -12.16
C HIS A 86 2.56 4.61 -13.35
N LEU A 87 2.56 5.54 -14.32
CA LEU A 87 3.49 5.54 -15.45
C LEU A 87 4.77 6.30 -15.09
N LYS A 88 5.93 5.74 -15.43
CA LYS A 88 7.23 6.39 -15.18
C LYS A 88 8.11 6.37 -16.42
N ASP A 89 8.61 7.54 -16.78
CA ASP A 89 9.53 7.74 -17.91
C ASP A 89 10.98 7.68 -17.40
N VAL A 90 11.78 6.75 -17.94
CA VAL A 90 13.15 6.51 -17.47
C VAL A 90 14.08 6.23 -18.65
N THR A 91 15.29 6.77 -18.57
CA THR A 91 16.37 6.52 -19.52
C THR A 91 17.26 5.39 -19.01
N LEU A 92 17.26 4.26 -19.71
CA LEU A 92 18.03 3.07 -19.36
C LEU A 92 19.08 2.75 -20.43
N HIS A 93 20.18 2.12 -20.02
CA HIS A 93 21.15 1.62 -20.98
C HIS A 93 20.56 0.46 -21.78
N ILE A 94 20.84 0.37 -23.09
CA ILE A 94 20.21 -0.61 -23.99
C ILE A 94 20.42 -2.08 -23.57
N ARG A 95 21.47 -2.38 -22.80
CA ARG A 95 21.72 -3.72 -22.28
C ARG A 95 20.66 -4.14 -21.25
N SER A 96 20.09 -3.18 -20.52
CA SER A 96 19.11 -3.39 -19.45
C SER A 96 17.67 -3.44 -19.92
N VAL A 97 17.42 -3.26 -21.23
CA VAL A 97 16.09 -3.28 -21.84
C VAL A 97 15.98 -4.49 -22.75
N GLU A 98 14.96 -5.30 -22.61
CA GLU A 98 14.64 -6.45 -23.47
C GLU A 98 13.47 -6.10 -24.40
N VAL A 99 13.54 -6.51 -25.67
CA VAL A 99 12.48 -6.23 -26.64
C VAL A 99 11.52 -7.39 -26.65
N VAL A 100 10.24 -7.10 -26.40
CA VAL A 100 9.20 -8.12 -26.54
C VAL A 100 8.79 -8.12 -28.00
N SER A 101 9.30 -9.09 -28.76
CA SER A 101 8.82 -9.35 -30.11
C SER A 101 7.57 -10.21 -30.02
N GLU A 102 6.45 -9.70 -30.54
CA GLU A 102 5.14 -10.35 -30.50
C GLU A 102 5.14 -11.52 -31.50
N SER A 103 5.75 -12.64 -31.11
CA SER A 103 5.65 -13.91 -31.83
C SER A 103 4.90 -14.92 -30.96
N VAL A 104 3.62 -15.08 -31.30
CA VAL A 104 2.72 -16.22 -31.04
C VAL A 104 2.84 -16.86 -29.65
N ARG A 105 2.00 -16.41 -28.72
CA ARG A 105 1.33 -17.29 -27.74
C ARG A 105 -0.15 -16.93 -27.68
N ALA A 106 -0.90 -17.43 -28.65
CA ALA A 106 -2.31 -17.68 -28.46
C ALA A 106 -2.44 -18.87 -27.49
N ASN A 107 -2.85 -18.59 -26.25
CA ASN A 107 -3.41 -19.62 -25.38
C ASN A 107 -4.89 -19.27 -25.20
N PRO A 108 -5.83 -20.14 -25.56
CA PRO A 108 -7.25 -19.81 -25.54
C PRO A 108 -7.73 -19.67 -24.09
N SER A 109 -8.27 -18.48 -23.76
CA SER A 109 -9.03 -18.29 -22.52
C SER A 109 -10.30 -19.15 -22.53
N PRO A 110 -10.66 -19.78 -21.41
CA PRO A 110 -11.90 -20.54 -21.31
C PRO A 110 -13.11 -19.60 -21.31
N VAL A 111 -14.10 -20.02 -22.09
CA VAL A 111 -15.38 -19.37 -22.34
C VAL A 111 -16.11 -19.01 -21.04
N ALA A 112 -16.43 -17.73 -20.87
CA ALA A 112 -17.32 -17.24 -19.82
C ALA A 112 -18.77 -17.67 -20.15
N VAL A 113 -19.37 -18.45 -19.26
CA VAL A 113 -20.80 -18.81 -19.30
C VAL A 113 -21.59 -17.63 -18.72
N PRO A 114 -22.59 -17.05 -19.42
CA PRO A 114 -23.38 -15.95 -18.88
C PRO A 114 -24.49 -16.50 -17.96
N LEU A 115 -24.52 -16.04 -16.71
CA LEU A 115 -25.63 -16.28 -15.78
C LEU A 115 -26.78 -15.28 -16.04
N PRO A 116 -28.05 -15.66 -15.77
CA PRO A 116 -29.23 -14.93 -16.22
C PRO A 116 -29.60 -13.76 -15.29
N VAL A 117 -30.06 -12.68 -15.91
CA VAL A 117 -30.58 -11.44 -15.29
C VAL A 117 -31.96 -11.67 -14.66
N PRO A 118 -32.23 -11.25 -13.40
CA PRO A 118 -33.58 -11.13 -12.87
C PRO A 118 -34.23 -9.76 -13.18
N PRO A 119 -35.57 -9.69 -13.35
CA PRO A 119 -36.31 -8.54 -13.87
C PRO A 119 -36.54 -7.39 -12.85
N PRO A 120 -36.94 -6.18 -13.32
CA PRO A 120 -37.04 -4.98 -12.49
C PRO A 120 -38.33 -4.95 -11.68
N VAL A 121 -38.23 -4.71 -10.38
CA VAL A 121 -39.40 -4.50 -9.52
C VAL A 121 -39.71 -3.01 -9.47
N THR A 122 -40.89 -2.68 -9.96
CA THR A 122 -41.46 -1.34 -10.11
C THR A 122 -41.82 -0.73 -8.75
N ALA A 123 -41.39 0.51 -8.50
CA ALA A 123 -41.89 1.33 -7.39
C ALA A 123 -43.12 2.14 -7.84
N PRO A 124 -44.14 2.33 -6.99
CA PRO A 124 -45.02 3.48 -7.07
C PRO A 124 -44.94 4.38 -5.82
N ALA A 125 -44.51 5.62 -6.10
CA ALA A 125 -44.98 6.94 -5.64
C ALA A 125 -45.72 7.16 -4.29
N VAL A 126 -45.12 8.06 -3.48
CA VAL A 126 -45.66 9.35 -2.95
C VAL A 126 -46.80 9.37 -1.90
N ALA A 127 -46.40 9.68 -0.65
CA ALA A 127 -46.92 10.70 0.32
C ALA A 127 -48.34 10.59 0.95
N PRO A 128 -48.70 11.42 1.99
CA PRO A 128 -47.98 11.85 3.21
C PRO A 128 -48.80 11.78 4.53
N ALA A 129 -48.07 11.91 5.64
CA ALA A 129 -48.39 12.58 6.94
C ALA A 129 -49.65 12.19 7.76
N LEU A 130 -49.42 11.77 9.02
CA LEU A 130 -50.24 12.15 10.19
C LEU A 130 -49.35 12.21 11.46
N SER A 131 -49.46 13.32 12.18
CA SER A 131 -48.71 13.74 13.38
C SER A 131 -49.12 13.01 14.66
N PRO A 132 -48.27 12.97 15.72
CA PRO A 132 -48.72 12.76 17.10
C PRO A 132 -48.93 14.08 17.87
N PRO A 133 -49.75 14.07 18.94
CA PRO A 133 -50.35 15.28 19.50
C PRO A 133 -49.51 16.00 20.56
N THR A 134 -49.84 17.29 20.63
CA THR A 134 -49.54 18.36 21.59
C THR A 134 -49.71 17.97 23.07
N SER A 135 -48.75 18.38 23.90
CA SER A 135 -48.92 18.58 25.35
C SER A 135 -48.66 20.06 25.68
N VAL A 136 -49.46 20.59 26.60
CA VAL A 136 -49.73 22.02 26.82
C VAL A 136 -48.85 22.63 27.92
N ALA A 137 -48.32 23.82 27.59
CA ALA A 137 -48.04 25.04 28.39
C ALA A 137 -47.41 25.00 29.80
N ALA A 138 -46.38 25.83 29.97
CA ALA A 138 -46.36 26.92 30.95
C ALA A 138 -45.41 28.04 30.48
N ALA A 139 -45.85 29.29 30.61
CA ALA A 139 -45.25 30.50 30.04
C ALA A 139 -44.56 31.38 31.10
N THR A 140 -43.49 32.09 30.70
CA THR A 140 -42.97 33.29 31.40
C THR A 140 -42.32 34.24 30.35
N PRO A 141 -42.42 35.59 30.49
CA PRO A 141 -42.18 36.56 29.39
C PRO A 141 -40.75 37.19 29.36
N PRO A 142 -40.40 37.99 28.31
CA PRO A 142 -39.01 38.29 27.92
C PRO A 142 -38.49 39.67 28.40
N PRO A 143 -37.18 39.96 28.18
CA PRO A 143 -36.86 41.20 27.45
C PRO A 143 -35.66 41.13 26.46
N THR A 144 -35.91 41.73 25.28
CA THR A 144 -35.07 42.60 24.42
C THR A 144 -33.79 42.07 23.70
N PRO A 145 -33.63 42.33 22.38
CA PRO A 145 -32.55 41.77 21.55
C PRO A 145 -31.33 42.70 21.38
N ALA A 146 -30.14 42.10 21.28
CA ALA A 146 -28.89 42.72 20.82
C ALA A 146 -28.36 41.95 19.59
N PRO A 147 -27.55 42.58 18.71
CA PRO A 147 -27.63 42.42 17.26
C PRO A 147 -27.04 41.11 16.71
N ALA A 148 -27.63 40.69 15.59
CA ALA A 148 -27.30 39.48 14.83
C ALA A 148 -25.83 39.45 14.39
N VAL A 149 -25.11 38.44 14.87
CA VAL A 149 -23.90 37.94 14.19
C VAL A 149 -24.38 37.07 13.04
N ALA A 150 -23.95 37.38 11.82
CA ALA A 150 -24.26 36.61 10.63
C ALA A 150 -23.92 35.11 10.83
N PRO A 151 -24.80 34.16 10.47
CA PRO A 151 -24.47 32.76 10.58
C PRO A 151 -23.34 32.42 9.60
N ALA A 152 -22.25 31.87 10.14
CA ALA A 152 -21.25 31.16 9.37
C ALA A 152 -21.95 30.05 8.57
N VAL A 153 -21.64 29.95 7.28
CA VAL A 153 -22.15 28.91 6.38
C VAL A 153 -21.83 27.54 6.99
N ALA A 154 -22.87 26.81 7.40
CA ALA A 154 -22.73 25.44 7.87
C ALA A 154 -22.28 24.56 6.69
N PRO A 155 -21.25 23.72 6.85
CA PRO A 155 -20.94 22.72 5.84
C PRO A 155 -22.12 21.73 5.73
N SER A 156 -22.49 21.43 4.48
CA SER A 156 -23.55 20.47 4.14
C SER A 156 -23.33 19.14 4.88
N PRO A 157 -24.38 18.48 5.43
CA PRO A 157 -24.20 17.22 6.15
C PRO A 157 -23.73 16.14 5.16
N ALA A 158 -22.47 15.73 5.29
CA ALA A 158 -21.92 14.60 4.54
C ALA A 158 -22.74 13.33 4.90
N VAL A 159 -23.06 12.52 3.89
CA VAL A 159 -23.76 11.24 4.08
C VAL A 159 -22.69 10.17 4.37
N PRO A 160 -22.83 9.34 5.41
CA PRO A 160 -21.88 8.28 5.68
C PRO A 160 -21.94 7.21 4.59
N VAL A 161 -20.78 6.76 4.15
CA VAL A 161 -20.59 5.71 3.14
C VAL A 161 -20.80 4.33 3.76
N VAL A 162 -20.39 4.15 5.01
CA VAL A 162 -20.65 2.91 5.74
C VAL A 162 -20.72 3.19 7.24
N THR A 163 -21.67 2.56 7.93
CA THR A 163 -21.69 2.57 9.40
C THR A 163 -21.21 1.21 9.88
N THR A 164 -20.11 1.18 10.63
CA THR A 164 -19.54 -0.06 11.18
C THR A 164 -19.30 0.13 12.68
N HIS A 165 -19.81 -0.78 13.51
CA HIS A 165 -19.70 -0.68 14.98
C HIS A 165 -20.20 0.66 15.56
N GLU A 166 -21.36 1.15 15.09
CA GLU A 166 -21.94 2.45 15.49
C GLU A 166 -21.07 3.68 15.14
N VAL A 167 -20.03 3.49 14.31
CA VAL A 167 -19.20 4.56 13.79
C VAL A 167 -19.53 4.78 12.32
N ASP A 168 -19.89 6.01 12.00
CA ASP A 168 -20.17 6.50 10.65
C ASP A 168 -18.86 6.85 9.92
N TRP A 169 -18.62 6.21 8.78
CA TRP A 169 -17.47 6.45 7.92
C TRP A 169 -17.88 7.29 6.73
N PHE A 170 -17.14 8.36 6.46
CA PHE A 170 -17.37 9.28 5.35
C PHE A 170 -16.22 9.18 4.34
N ILE A 171 -16.49 9.41 3.06
CA ILE A 171 -15.43 9.66 2.08
C ILE A 171 -15.01 11.10 2.27
N ASP A 172 -13.75 11.28 2.65
CA ASP A 172 -13.11 12.57 2.77
C ASP A 172 -11.90 12.57 1.82
N ASP A 173 -12.14 12.94 0.57
CA ASP A 173 -11.10 13.02 -0.47
C ASP A 173 -10.05 14.10 -0.13
N GLU A 174 -10.39 15.06 0.74
CA GLU A 174 -9.47 16.11 1.22
C GLU A 174 -8.62 15.65 2.41
N ALA A 175 -9.10 14.70 3.23
CA ALA A 175 -8.30 14.12 4.33
C ALA A 175 -7.03 13.39 3.85
N VAL A 176 -7.00 12.95 2.59
CA VAL A 176 -5.84 12.28 1.98
C VAL A 176 -4.86 13.30 1.36
N LEU A 177 -5.28 14.55 1.18
CA LEU A 177 -4.47 15.64 0.62
C LEU A 177 -3.63 16.30 1.72
N GLU A 178 -2.73 15.55 2.36
CA GLU A 178 -1.67 16.20 3.14
C GLU A 178 -0.81 17.02 2.17
N GLN A 179 -0.84 18.35 2.31
CA GLN A 179 -0.01 19.25 1.50
C GLN A 179 1.47 18.99 1.79
N ILE A 180 2.21 18.56 0.75
CA ILE A 180 3.65 18.28 0.83
C ILE A 180 4.38 19.53 1.37
N GLY A 181 5.05 19.37 2.52
CA GLY A 181 5.87 20.42 3.13
C GLY A 181 5.17 21.26 4.21
N GLN A 182 3.88 21.04 4.47
CA GLN A 182 3.21 21.62 5.65
C GLN A 182 3.41 20.72 6.89
N PRO A 183 3.48 21.29 8.10
CA PRO A 183 3.46 20.50 9.33
C PRO A 183 2.18 19.67 9.40
N THR A 184 2.30 18.34 9.34
CA THR A 184 1.15 17.45 9.56
C THR A 184 0.55 17.74 10.94
N PRO A 185 -0.75 18.08 11.03
CA PRO A 185 -1.37 18.36 12.32
C PRO A 185 -1.24 17.13 13.21
N ARG A 186 -0.59 17.29 14.37
CA ARG A 186 -0.47 16.21 15.35
C ARG A 186 -1.86 15.86 15.86
N ARG A 187 -2.39 14.71 15.46
CA ARG A 187 -3.58 14.13 16.09
C ARG A 187 -3.20 13.67 17.49
N ALA A 188 -3.78 14.29 18.50
CA ALA A 188 -3.69 13.81 19.88
C ALA A 188 -4.52 12.53 20.01
N TRP A 189 -3.90 11.44 20.44
CA TRP A 189 -4.60 10.19 20.74
C TRP A 189 -5.01 10.16 22.21
N SER A 190 -6.12 9.48 22.50
CA SER A 190 -6.55 9.22 23.86
C SER A 190 -7.17 7.83 24.00
N ILE A 191 -7.11 7.27 25.21
CA ILE A 191 -7.69 5.97 25.58
C ILE A 191 -8.73 6.22 26.67
N LYS A 192 -9.96 5.76 26.46
CA LYS A 192 -11.00 5.80 27.50
C LYS A 192 -10.87 4.56 28.38
N SER A 193 -10.76 4.76 29.69
CA SER A 193 -10.78 3.66 30.66
C SER A 193 -12.20 3.10 30.79
N PRO A 194 -12.36 1.85 31.28
CA PRO A 194 -13.67 1.28 31.60
C PRO A 194 -14.47 2.09 32.63
N ILE A 195 -13.79 2.93 33.42
CA ILE A 195 -14.38 3.79 34.47
C ILE A 195 -14.80 5.15 33.87
N GLY A 196 -14.44 5.44 32.61
CA GLY A 196 -14.78 6.67 31.89
C GLY A 196 -13.66 7.72 31.85
N ASP A 197 -12.51 7.47 32.48
CA ASP A 197 -11.38 8.39 32.45
C ASP A 197 -10.75 8.44 31.04
N VAL A 198 -10.37 9.63 30.58
CA VAL A 198 -9.66 9.79 29.32
C VAL A 198 -8.16 9.95 29.58
N LEU A 199 -7.38 8.98 29.10
CA LEU A 199 -5.93 9.00 29.16
C LEU A 199 -5.36 9.63 27.90
N GLN A 200 -4.57 10.68 28.06
CA GLN A 200 -3.89 11.39 26.98
C GLN A 200 -2.41 11.59 27.33
N ALA A 201 -1.65 12.19 26.41
CA ALA A 201 -0.25 12.53 26.66
C ALA A 201 -0.11 13.35 27.96
N GLY A 202 0.72 12.89 28.88
CA GLY A 202 0.92 13.52 30.20
C GLY A 202 0.00 13.03 31.31
N SER A 203 -1.08 12.29 31.04
CA SER A 203 -2.00 11.76 32.06
C SER A 203 -1.40 10.72 33.02
N ASN A 204 -0.16 10.27 32.76
CA ASN A 204 0.60 9.36 33.63
C ASN A 204 1.96 9.94 34.04
N ALA A 205 2.05 11.27 34.19
CA ALA A 205 3.29 11.94 34.61
C ALA A 205 3.79 11.45 35.98
N ASP A 206 2.87 11.15 36.89
CA ASP A 206 3.17 10.62 38.24
C ASP A 206 3.52 9.12 38.24
N ASN A 207 3.58 8.48 37.06
CA ASN A 207 3.88 7.06 36.87
C ASN A 207 2.98 6.10 37.70
N ARG A 208 1.74 6.52 37.98
CA ARG A 208 0.77 5.74 38.77
C ARG A 208 0.28 4.48 38.06
N ARG A 209 0.37 4.43 36.74
CA ARG A 209 0.04 3.25 35.92
C ARG A 209 1.30 2.69 35.30
N THR A 210 1.47 1.38 35.37
CA THR A 210 2.59 0.72 34.70
C THR A 210 2.39 0.74 33.19
N LYS A 211 3.47 0.53 32.42
CA LYS A 211 3.36 0.36 30.96
C LYS A 211 2.45 -0.81 30.59
N MET A 212 2.42 -1.86 31.42
CA MET A 212 1.55 -3.00 31.24
C MET A 212 0.08 -2.61 31.45
N ASP A 213 -0.24 -1.82 32.49
CA ASP A 213 -1.61 -1.39 32.73
C ASP A 213 -2.15 -0.55 31.57
N VAL A 214 -1.32 0.34 31.02
CA VAL A 214 -1.68 1.13 29.83
C VAL A 214 -1.87 0.23 28.60
N PHE A 215 -1.03 -0.79 28.43
CA PHE A 215 -1.20 -1.77 27.36
C PHE A 215 -2.52 -2.55 27.50
N LEU A 216 -2.86 -3.01 28.70
CA LEU A 216 -4.10 -3.75 28.97
C LEU A 216 -5.36 -2.88 28.86
N LEU A 217 -5.24 -1.56 28.99
CA LEU A 217 -6.34 -0.65 28.67
C LEU A 217 -6.62 -0.57 27.16
N ALA A 218 -5.58 -0.67 26.32
CA ALA A 218 -5.75 -0.73 24.87
C ALA A 218 -6.13 -2.14 24.39
N PHE A 219 -5.67 -3.18 25.09
CA PHE A 219 -5.94 -4.59 24.80
C PHE A 219 -6.53 -5.28 26.04
N PRO A 220 -7.86 -5.19 26.24
CA PRO A 220 -8.52 -5.79 27.39
C PRO A 220 -8.27 -7.30 27.51
N PRO A 221 -8.21 -7.86 28.74
CA PRO A 221 -7.97 -9.29 28.95
C PRO A 221 -8.91 -10.21 28.18
N GLU A 222 -10.20 -9.88 28.10
CA GLU A 222 -11.21 -10.64 27.35
C GLU A 222 -10.88 -10.71 25.84
N SER A 223 -10.37 -9.61 25.28
CA SER A 223 -9.91 -9.56 23.89
C SER A 223 -8.68 -10.45 23.69
N LEU A 224 -7.72 -10.45 24.64
CA LEU A 224 -6.53 -11.31 24.57
C LEU A 224 -6.89 -12.80 24.67
N VAL A 225 -7.83 -13.16 25.55
CA VAL A 225 -8.36 -14.54 25.65
C VAL A 225 -9.03 -14.94 24.34
N SER A 226 -9.82 -14.05 23.74
CA SER A 226 -10.47 -14.31 22.45
C SER A 226 -9.46 -14.52 21.32
N ILE A 227 -8.42 -13.69 21.23
CA ILE A 227 -7.33 -13.85 20.26
C ILE A 227 -6.63 -15.20 20.47
N CYS A 228 -6.28 -15.53 21.72
CA CYS A 228 -5.61 -16.79 22.07
C CYS A 228 -6.47 -17.99 21.68
N ARG A 229 -7.76 -17.97 22.01
CA ARG A 229 -8.71 -19.05 21.67
C ARG A 229 -8.81 -19.25 20.16
N ASN A 230 -9.04 -18.18 19.42
CA ASN A 230 -9.19 -18.26 17.96
C ASN A 230 -7.89 -18.71 17.28
N THR A 231 -6.74 -18.31 17.82
CA THR A 231 -5.43 -18.78 17.36
C THR A 231 -5.27 -20.29 17.60
N ASN A 232 -5.65 -20.78 18.79
CA ASN A 232 -5.53 -22.19 19.13
C ASN A 232 -6.38 -23.10 18.25
N VAL A 233 -7.59 -22.66 17.87
CA VAL A 233 -8.42 -23.40 16.88
C VAL A 233 -7.66 -23.62 15.58
N VAL A 234 -6.93 -22.61 15.10
CA VAL A 234 -6.13 -22.72 13.87
C VAL A 234 -4.88 -23.59 14.08
N LEU A 235 -4.21 -23.46 15.22
CA LEU A 235 -3.03 -24.26 15.54
C LEU A 235 -3.35 -25.75 15.63
N GLU A 236 -4.46 -26.10 16.29
CA GLU A 236 -4.95 -27.48 16.40
C GLU A 236 -5.28 -28.06 15.03
N ASN A 237 -5.95 -27.29 14.16
CA ASN A 237 -6.26 -27.72 12.79
C ASN A 237 -5.02 -28.02 11.95
N ILE A 238 -3.88 -27.35 12.23
CA ILE A 238 -2.60 -27.55 11.54
C ILE A 238 -1.72 -28.57 12.31
N GLY A 239 -2.20 -29.14 13.41
CA GLY A 239 -1.46 -30.11 14.23
C GLY A 239 -0.27 -29.51 14.98
N LYS A 240 -0.33 -28.21 15.32
CA LYS A 240 0.70 -27.50 16.08
C LYS A 240 0.30 -27.35 17.55
N PRO A 241 1.28 -27.20 18.47
CA PRO A 241 0.98 -26.93 19.88
C PRO A 241 0.14 -25.67 20.04
N THR A 242 -0.82 -25.71 20.96
CA THR A 242 -1.61 -24.55 21.36
C THR A 242 -0.73 -23.51 22.05
N THR A 243 -1.05 -22.23 21.86
CA THR A 243 -0.39 -21.13 22.54
C THR A 243 -1.14 -20.68 23.80
N THR A 244 -0.46 -19.94 24.66
CA THR A 244 -1.01 -19.33 25.87
C THR A 244 -1.12 -17.81 25.75
N VAL A 245 -1.94 -17.19 26.61
CA VAL A 245 -2.02 -15.71 26.68
C VAL A 245 -0.65 -15.10 27.02
N GLY A 246 0.17 -15.78 27.83
CA GLY A 246 1.53 -15.32 28.16
C GLY A 246 2.46 -15.32 26.95
N GLU A 247 2.38 -16.34 26.09
CA GLU A 247 3.11 -16.38 24.82
C GLU A 247 2.60 -15.33 23.83
N LEU A 248 1.28 -15.12 23.78
CA LEU A 248 0.68 -14.05 22.98
C LEU A 248 1.18 -12.66 23.43
N LEU A 249 1.30 -12.43 24.74
CA LEU A 249 1.87 -11.18 25.28
C LEU A 249 3.35 -11.03 24.91
N LYS A 250 4.14 -12.10 24.96
CA LYS A 250 5.54 -12.10 24.49
C LYS A 250 5.60 -11.76 22.99
N PHE A 251 4.69 -12.31 22.18
CA PHE A 251 4.59 -12.02 20.76
C PHE A 251 4.27 -10.54 20.48
N PHE A 252 3.33 -9.94 21.21
CA PHE A 252 3.10 -8.49 21.15
C PHE A 252 4.34 -7.69 21.55
N GLY A 253 5.06 -8.13 22.58
CA GLY A 253 6.34 -7.56 22.97
C GLY A 253 7.35 -7.56 21.81
N VAL A 254 7.48 -8.68 21.09
CA VAL A 254 8.34 -8.80 19.90
C VAL A 254 7.89 -7.84 18.80
N ILE A 255 6.58 -7.70 18.54
CA ILE A 255 6.05 -6.76 17.54
C ILE A 255 6.40 -5.31 17.90
N ILE A 256 6.13 -4.91 19.15
CA ILE A 256 6.42 -3.54 19.64
C ILE A 256 7.93 -3.28 19.65
N LEU A 257 8.73 -4.28 19.98
CA LEU A 257 10.18 -4.14 19.94
C LEU A 257 10.68 -4.00 18.50
N ALA A 258 10.11 -4.75 17.55
CA ALA A 258 10.46 -4.64 16.14
C ALA A 258 10.23 -3.24 15.57
N THR A 259 9.26 -2.47 16.07
CA THR A 259 9.05 -1.08 15.63
C THR A 259 10.18 -0.13 16.04
N ARG A 260 11.11 -0.56 16.91
CA ARG A 260 12.28 0.23 17.30
C ARG A 260 13.48 0.04 16.37
N PHE A 261 13.41 -0.93 15.45
CA PHE A 261 14.50 -1.26 14.55
C PHE A 261 14.09 -1.02 13.10
N GLU A 262 15.02 -0.49 12.32
CA GLU A 262 14.91 -0.48 10.87
C GLU A 262 15.51 -1.78 10.33
N PHE A 263 14.72 -2.57 9.62
CA PHE A 263 15.17 -3.85 9.07
C PHE A 263 14.59 -4.10 7.68
N GLU A 264 15.40 -4.66 6.79
CA GLU A 264 14.96 -5.06 5.44
C GLU A 264 14.19 -6.39 5.45
N SER A 265 14.58 -7.31 6.32
CA SER A 265 13.97 -8.63 6.46
C SER A 265 13.70 -8.94 7.92
N ARG A 266 12.53 -9.50 8.25
CA ARG A 266 12.20 -9.87 9.63
C ARG A 266 13.25 -10.79 10.24
N ALA A 267 13.83 -11.71 9.45
CA ALA A 267 14.85 -12.64 9.93
C ALA A 267 16.10 -11.94 10.48
N SER A 268 16.43 -10.71 10.04
CA SER A 268 17.59 -9.97 10.56
C SER A 268 17.40 -9.49 12.00
N LEU A 269 16.18 -9.48 12.53
CA LEU A 269 15.92 -9.16 13.94
C LEU A 269 16.49 -10.23 14.88
N TRP A 270 16.63 -11.47 14.42
CA TRP A 270 17.22 -12.59 15.17
C TRP A 270 18.71 -12.80 14.81
N SER A 271 19.33 -11.87 14.10
CA SER A 271 20.75 -11.94 13.73
C SER A 271 21.60 -11.34 14.84
N ASP A 272 22.69 -12.03 15.20
CA ASP A 272 23.73 -11.51 16.10
C ASP A 272 24.74 -10.61 15.36
N THR A 273 24.69 -10.62 14.03
CA THR A 273 25.53 -9.78 13.18
C THR A 273 24.80 -8.51 12.81
N SER A 274 25.43 -7.36 13.08
CA SER A 274 24.90 -6.07 12.65
C SER A 274 25.19 -5.78 11.18
N THR A 275 24.24 -5.12 10.52
CA THR A 275 24.39 -4.60 9.16
C THR A 275 25.24 -3.33 9.11
N SER A 276 25.46 -2.65 10.24
CA SER A 276 26.28 -1.43 10.31
C SER A 276 27.24 -1.45 11.50
N PRO A 277 28.43 -0.84 11.39
CA PRO A 277 29.39 -0.81 12.49
C PRO A 277 28.97 0.09 13.66
N PHE A 278 27.94 0.93 13.48
CA PHE A 278 27.52 1.94 14.47
C PHE A 278 26.24 1.57 15.21
N ILE A 279 25.49 0.57 14.73
CA ILE A 279 24.25 0.12 15.34
C ILE A 279 24.47 -1.32 15.79
N PRO A 280 24.21 -1.68 17.05
CA PRO A 280 24.29 -3.08 17.48
C PRO A 280 23.23 -3.93 16.78
N ALA A 281 23.50 -5.24 16.64
CA ALA A 281 22.53 -6.16 16.08
C ALA A 281 21.29 -6.25 16.98
N PRO A 282 20.07 -6.42 16.44
CA PRO A 282 18.88 -6.52 17.28
C PRO A 282 18.87 -7.76 18.18
N ALA A 283 19.51 -8.86 17.74
CA ALA A 283 19.75 -10.09 18.51
C ALA A 283 18.53 -10.58 19.32
N PHE A 284 17.35 -10.62 18.71
CA PHE A 284 16.16 -11.12 19.39
C PHE A 284 16.38 -12.59 19.78
N GLY A 285 16.25 -12.88 21.07
CA GLY A 285 16.39 -14.23 21.60
C GLY A 285 17.68 -14.49 22.39
N GLU A 286 18.65 -13.56 22.39
CA GLU A 286 19.66 -13.52 23.44
C GLU A 286 19.02 -12.96 24.72
N THR A 287 18.72 -13.85 25.66
CA THR A 287 18.31 -13.51 27.04
C THR A 287 19.06 -14.36 28.03
#